data_AF-A0AAW0JDN1-F1
#
_entry.id   AF-A0AAW0JDN1-F1
#
_cell.length_a   1.000
_cell.length_b   1.000
_cell.length_c   1.000
_cell.angle_alpha   90.00
_cell.angle_beta   90.00
_cell.angle_gamma   90.00
#
_symmetry.space_group_name_H-M   'P 1'
#
loop_
_entity.id
_entity.type
_entity.pdbx_description
1 polymer ?
#
loop_
_entity_poly.entity_id
_entity_poly.type
_entity_poly.pdbx_seq_one_letter_code
_entity_poly.pdbx_strand_id
1 'polypeptide(L)' 'MIDGGVEPNSATVVSALQVCAVACSLEECKMIHVFAVWKGFKLDVSVATALIDMHMKCFLPDKAIDLFERMPS' A
#
# COMPACT_ATOMS: atom_id res chain seq x y z
N MET A 1 10.99 3.79 10.54
CA MET A 1 11.20 3.04 11.79
C MET A 1 11.30 1.55 11.45
N ILE A 2 12.52 1.02 11.45
CA ILE A 2 12.82 -0.41 11.56
C ILE A 2 14.06 -0.48 12.45
N ASP A 3 13.84 -0.32 13.75
CA ASP A 3 14.90 -0.38 14.77
C ASP A 3 14.48 -1.50 15.73
N GLY A 4 15.27 -2.58 15.79
CA GLY A 4 15.02 -3.71 16.69
C GLY A 4 14.73 -5.09 16.06
N GLY A 5 14.98 -5.30 14.77
CA GLY A 5 14.85 -6.65 14.15
C GLY A 5 13.41 -7.15 14.00
N VAL A 6 12.41 -6.29 14.22
CA VAL A 6 10.99 -6.59 14.00
C VAL A 6 10.62 -6.25 12.56
N GLU A 7 10.12 -7.24 11.84
CA GLU A 7 9.69 -7.09 10.45
C GLU A 7 8.23 -6.61 10.37
N PRO A 8 7.93 -5.57 9.56
CA PRO A 8 6.56 -5.12 9.34
C PRO A 8 5.68 -6.23 8.75
N ASN A 9 4.48 -6.40 9.31
CA ASN A 9 3.47 -7.32 8.79
C ASN A 9 2.42 -6.58 7.94
N SER A 10 1.44 -7.31 7.39
CA SER A 10 0.38 -6.73 6.55
C SER A 10 -0.38 -5.61 7.26
N ALA A 11 -0.68 -5.76 8.56
CA ALA A 11 -1.34 -4.71 9.34
C ALA A 11 -0.49 -3.44 9.46
N THR A 12 0.82 -3.57 9.70
CA THR A 12 1.74 -2.42 9.71
C THR A 12 1.74 -1.69 8.37
N VAL A 13 1.75 -2.43 7.26
CA VAL A 13 1.71 -1.86 5.91
C VAL A 13 0.39 -1.14 5.65
N VAL A 14 -0.75 -1.73 6.03
CA VAL A 14 -2.07 -1.08 5.93
C VAL A 14 -2.09 0.24 6.69
N SER A 15 -1.64 0.26 7.95
CA SER A 15 -1.62 1.49 8.74
C SER A 15 -0.72 2.57 8.13
N ALA A 16 0.45 2.19 7.58
CA ALA A 16 1.33 3.13 6.90
C ALA A 16 0.67 3.72 5.64
N LEU A 17 -0.01 2.88 4.84
CA LEU A 17 -0.74 3.31 3.64
C LEU A 17 -1.88 4.29 3.98
N GLN A 18 -2.61 4.05 5.07
CA GLN A 18 -3.68 4.96 5.52
C GLN A 18 -3.14 6.35 5.87
N VAL A 19 -1.99 6.43 6.56
CA VAL A 19 -1.36 7.72 6.89
C VAL A 19 -0.90 8.42 5.62
N CYS A 20 -0.26 7.71 4.69
CA CYS A 20 0.17 8.29 3.43
C CYS A 20 -0.99 8.73 2.54
N ALA A 21 -2.12 8.03 2.58
CA ALA A 21 -3.34 8.41 1.87
C ALA A 21 -3.92 9.75 2.40
N VAL A 22 -3.75 10.05 3.69
CA VAL A 22 -4.14 11.35 4.28
C VAL A 22 -3.10 12.43 3.96
N ALA A 23 -1.82 12.09 4.00
CA ALA A 23 -0.73 13.02 3.72
C ALA A 23 -0.61 13.40 2.23
N CYS A 24 -1.17 12.59 1.33
CA CYS A 24 -1.07 12.74 -0.13
C CYS A 24 0.39 12.80 -0.64
N SER A 25 1.34 12.22 0.12
CA SER A 25 2.76 12.20 -0.24
C SER A 25 3.04 11.07 -1.21
N LEU A 26 3.12 11.41 -2.49
CA LEU A 26 3.30 10.42 -3.56
C LEU A 26 4.59 9.59 -3.40
N GLU A 27 5.65 10.19 -2.86
CA GLU A 27 6.94 9.53 -2.73
C GLU A 27 6.93 8.47 -1.63
N GLU A 28 6.31 8.77 -0.49
CA GLU A 28 6.10 7.81 0.60
C GLU A 28 5.19 6.65 0.17
N CYS A 29 4.13 6.97 -0.57
CA CYS A 29 3.21 6.01 -1.16
C CYS A 29 3.93 4.99 -2.06
N LYS A 30 4.85 5.46 -2.92
CA LYS A 30 5.65 4.58 -3.78
C LYS A 30 6.57 3.68 -2.96
N MET A 31 7.24 4.22 -1.94
CA MET A 31 8.14 3.44 -1.09
C MET A 31 7.38 2.31 -0.39
N ILE A 32 6.21 2.59 0.17
CA ILE A 32 5.38 1.57 0.84
C ILE A 32 4.83 0.56 -0.17
N HIS A 33 4.42 1.00 -1.37
CA HIS A 33 4.00 0.09 -2.44
C HIS A 33 5.13 -0.88 -2.83
N VAL A 34 6.34 -0.37 -3.08
CA VAL A 34 7.51 -1.21 -3.43
C VAL A 34 7.83 -2.18 -2.28
N PHE A 35 7.78 -1.70 -1.04
CA PHE A 35 7.96 -2.56 0.13
C PHE A 35 6.92 -3.68 0.21
N ALA A 36 5.64 -3.36 0.00
CA ALA A 36 4.54 -4.35 0.01
C ALA A 36 4.71 -5.41 -1.08
N VAL A 37 5.12 -5.00 -2.29
CA VAL A 37 5.43 -5.92 -3.39
C VAL A 37 6.63 -6.81 -3.04
N TRP A 38 7.71 -6.22 -2.53
CA TRP A 38 8.93 -6.95 -2.16
C TRP A 38 8.68 -7.98 -1.06
N LYS A 39 7.85 -7.65 -0.07
CA LYS A 39 7.44 -8.58 1.00
C LYS A 39 6.38 -9.60 0.57
N GLY A 40 5.87 -9.52 -0.66
CA GLY A 40 4.84 -10.44 -1.17
C GLY A 40 3.44 -10.17 -0.63
N PHE A 41 3.20 -9.02 0.00
CA PHE A 41 1.89 -8.64 0.54
C PHE A 41 0.85 -8.27 -0.53
N LYS A 42 1.21 -8.27 -1.82
CA LYS A 42 0.28 -7.95 -2.91
C LYS A 42 -0.96 -8.85 -2.97
N LEU A 43 -0.88 -10.06 -2.39
CA LEU A 43 -1.97 -11.03 -2.35
C LEU A 43 -2.86 -10.86 -1.11
N ASP A 44 -2.44 -10.06 -0.13
CA ASP A 44 -3.27 -9.72 1.01
C ASP A 44 -4.33 -8.71 0.58
N VAL A 45 -5.59 -9.12 0.64
CA VAL A 45 -6.75 -8.31 0.21
C VAL A 45 -6.81 -6.99 1.00
N SER A 46 -6.40 -6.98 2.26
CA SER A 46 -6.42 -5.77 3.10
C SER A 46 -5.36 -4.78 2.62
N VAL A 47 -4.16 -5.28 2.29
CA VAL A 47 -3.07 -4.46 1.75
C VAL A 47 -3.42 -3.94 0.35
N ALA A 48 -3.98 -4.80 -0.52
CA ALA A 48 -4.42 -4.39 -1.85
C ALA A 48 -5.51 -3.31 -1.78
N THR A 49 -6.49 -3.46 -0.89
CA THR A 49 -7.55 -2.46 -0.68
C THR A 49 -6.99 -1.14 -0.18
N ALA A 50 -6.05 -1.17 0.77
CA ALA A 50 -5.37 0.03 1.28
C ALA A 50 -4.53 0.73 0.20
N LEU A 51 -3.89 -0.02 -0.70
CA LEU A 51 -3.16 0.52 -1.84
C LEU A 51 -4.10 1.20 -2.86
N ILE A 52 -5.28 0.63 -3.12
CA ILE A 52 -6.30 1.22 -4.00
C ILE A 52 -6.78 2.56 -3.42
N ASP A 53 -7.17 2.58 -2.14
CA ASP A 53 -7.64 3.80 -1.45
C ASP A 53 -6.56 4.90 -1.47
N MET A 54 -5.31 4.53 -1.20
CA MET A 54 -4.19 5.44 -1.26
C MET A 54 -3.98 6.01 -2.68
N HIS A 55 -4.02 5.18 -3.72
CA HIS A 55 -3.85 5.63 -5.10
C HIS A 55 -4.97 6.58 -5.56
N MET A 56 -6.21 6.31 -5.17
CA MET A 56 -7.35 7.20 -5.43
C MET A 56 -7.15 8.58 -4.77
N LYS A 57 -6.69 8.61 -3.51
CA LYS A 57 -6.45 9.86 -2.75
C LYS A 57 -5.21 10.63 -3.21
N CYS A 58 -4.25 9.96 -3.84
CA CYS A 58 -3.03 10.57 -4.39
C CYS A 58 -3.15 10.94 -5.88
N PHE A 59 -4.38 11.09 -6.40
CA PHE A 59 -4.66 11.47 -7.79
C PHE A 59 -4.07 10.50 -8.84
N LEU A 60 -4.00 9.20 -8.52
CA LEU A 60 -3.52 8.14 -9.42
C LEU A 60 -4.60 7.07 -9.65
N PRO A 61 -5.75 7.42 -10.22
CA PRO A 61 -6.87 6.49 -10.39
C PRO A 61 -6.52 5.29 -11.28
N ASP A 62 -5.71 5.49 -12.33
CA ASP A 62 -5.32 4.41 -13.25
C ASP A 62 -4.59 3.27 -12.52
N LYS A 63 -3.75 3.59 -11.53
CA LYS A 63 -3.05 2.59 -10.72
C LYS A 63 -3.98 1.89 -9.74
N ALA A 64 -4.98 2.60 -9.22
CA ALA A 64 -5.99 2.01 -8.36
C ALA A 64 -6.83 0.98 -9.13
N ILE A 65 -7.21 1.31 -10.37
CA ILE A 65 -8.00 0.44 -11.25
C ILE A 65 -7.19 -0.80 -11.66
N ASP A 66 -5.95 -0.64 -12.14
CA ASP A 66 -5.08 -1.78 -12.50
C ASP A 66 -4.86 -2.73 -11.32
N LEU A 67 -4.74 -2.21 -10.09
CA LEU A 67 -4.61 -3.05 -8.91
C LEU A 67 -5.92 -3.79 -8.59
N PHE A 68 -7.07 -3.12 -8.67
CA PHE A 68 -8.38 -3.71 -8.44
C PHE A 68 -8.66 -4.85 -9.43
N GLU A 69 -8.38 -4.65 -10.72
CA GLU A 69 -8.56 -5.67 -11.76
C GLU A 69 -7.67 -6.91 -11.58
N ARG A 70 -6.55 -6.76 -10.86
CA ARG A 70 -5.63 -7.86 -10.54
C ARG A 70 -5.97 -8.60 -9.25
N MET A 71 -6.95 -8.14 -8.48
CA MET A 71 -7.38 -8.84 -7.27
C MET A 71 -8.15 -10.12 -7.66
N PRO A 72 -7.91 -11.24 -6.97
CA PRO A 72 -8.70 -12.45 -7.18
C PRO A 72 -10.15 -12.21 -6.76
N SER A 73 -11.08 -12.71 -7.59
CA SER A 73 -12.52 -12.74 -7.35
C SER A 73 -12.94 -13.79 -6.34
#